data_AF-A0A550G890-F1
#
_entry.id   AF-A0A550G890-F1
#
_cell.length_a   1.000
_cell.length_b   1.000
_cell.length_c   1.000
_cell.angle_alpha   90.00
_cell.angle_beta   90.00
_cell.angle_gamma   90.00
#
_symmetry.space_group_name_H-M   'P 1'
#
loop_
_entity.id
_entity.type
_entity.pdbx_description
1 polymer ?
#
loop_
_entity_poly.entity_id
_entity_poly.type
_entity_poly.pdbx_seq_one_letter_code
_entity_poly.pdbx_strand_id
1 'polypeptide(L)' 'MSLDNKKKIVQGITTVLEEIGIPRNAITVIIYEAPKENWATGGQLHSERFDAFPGPRP' A
#
# COMPACT_ATOMS: atom_id res chain seq x y z
N MET A 1 2.78 4.10 6.95
CA MET A 1 2.79 2.70 7.45
C MET A 1 4.01 2.45 8.33
N SER A 2 3.93 1.56 9.34
CA SER A 2 5.09 1.21 10.18
C SER A 2 6.14 0.38 9.42
N LEU A 3 7.39 0.39 9.91
CA LEU A 3 8.47 -0.41 9.34
C LEU A 3 8.17 -1.92 9.38
N ASP A 4 7.57 -2.42 10.46
CA ASP A 4 7.23 -3.83 10.60
C ASP A 4 6.16 -4.28 9.59
N ASN A 5 5.20 -3.40 9.28
CA ASN A 5 4.21 -3.68 8.24
C ASN A 5 4.86 -3.68 6.85
N LYS A 6 5.81 -2.76 6.59
CA LYS A 6 6.61 -2.76 5.33
C LYS A 6 7.36 -4.09 5.16
N LYS A 7 8.00 -4.60 6.22
CA LYS A 7 8.70 -5.90 6.19
C LYS A 7 7.77 -7.05 5.84
N LYS A 8 6.60 -7.13 6.50
CA LYS A 8 5.60 -8.17 6.22
C LYS A 8 5.12 -8.14 4.78
N ILE A 9 4.86 -6.95 4.22
CA ILE A 9 4.41 -6.79 2.84
C ILE A 9 5.49 -7.24 1.85
N VAL A 10 6.73 -6.77 1.99
CA VAL A 10 7.82 -7.16 1.09
C VAL A 10 8.03 -8.67 1.11
N GLN A 11 8.02 -9.28 2.29
CA GLN A 11 8.17 -10.73 2.44
C GLN A 11 7.01 -11.48 1.77
N GLY A 12 5.77 -11.08 2.04
CA GLY A 12 4.58 -11.72 1.46
C GLY A 12 4.53 -11.64 -0.07
N ILE A 13 4.76 -10.46 -0.65
CA ILE A 13 4.81 -10.27 -2.11
C ILE A 13 5.91 -11.15 -2.72
N THR A 14 7.10 -11.15 -2.12
CA THR A 14 8.22 -11.94 -2.63
C THR A 14 7.91 -13.44 -2.63
N THR A 15 7.28 -13.96 -1.57
CA THR A 15 6.89 -15.37 -1.48
C THR A 15 5.88 -15.76 -2.55
N VAL A 16 4.83 -14.96 -2.79
CA VAL A 16 3.83 -15.25 -3.83
C VAL A 16 4.46 -15.29 -5.23
N LEU A 17 5.40 -14.38 -5.51
CA LEU A 17 6.11 -14.38 -6.79
C LEU A 17 7.08 -15.57 -6.93
N GLU A 18 7.68 -16.01 -5.83
CA GLU A 18 8.51 -17.23 -5.81
C GLU A 18 7.68 -18.48 -6.08
N GLU A 19 6.47 -18.59 -5.52
CA GLU A 19 5.56 -19.72 -5.73
C GLU A 19 5.14 -19.89 -7.21
N ILE A 20 5.10 -18.81 -7.98
CA ILE A 20 4.83 -18.84 -9.43
C ILE A 20 6.10 -18.98 -10.30
N GLY A 21 7.25 -19.25 -9.66
CA GLY A 21 8.51 -19.58 -10.34
C GLY A 21 9.48 -18.42 -10.57
N ILE A 22 9.26 -17.25 -9.97
CA ILE A 22 10.18 -16.12 -10.08
C ILE A 22 11.23 -16.21 -8.95
N PRO A 23 12.53 -16.32 -9.25
CA PRO A 23 13.53 -16.48 -8.21
C PRO A 23 13.66 -15.21 -7.35
N ARG A 24 13.83 -15.36 -6.03
CA ARG A 24 13.83 -14.23 -5.07
C ARG A 24 14.83 -13.13 -5.41
N ASN A 25 16.00 -13.49 -5.94
CA ASN A 25 17.05 -12.53 -6.32
C ASN A 25 16.68 -11.67 -7.54
N ALA A 26 15.67 -12.05 -8.33
CA ALA A 26 15.13 -11.26 -9.43
C ALA A 26 13.98 -10.32 -8.98
N ILE A 27 13.56 -10.39 -7.71
CA ILE A 27 12.43 -9.62 -7.18
C ILE A 27 12.95 -8.38 -6.45
N THR A 28 12.51 -7.21 -6.89
CA THR A 28 12.72 -5.94 -6.19
C THR A 28 11.37 -5.30 -5.90
N VAL A 29 11.08 -5.03 -4.63
CA VAL A 29 9.82 -4.40 -4.19
C VAL A 29 10.08 -2.95 -3.85
N ILE A 30 9.40 -2.04 -4.53
CA ILE A 30 9.43 -0.59 -4.24
C ILE A 30 8.10 -0.22 -3.59
N ILE A 31 8.15 0.28 -2.35
CA ILE A 31 6.97 0.81 -1.67
C ILE A 31 6.95 2.32 -1.85
N TYR A 32 6.00 2.81 -2.63
CA TYR A 32 5.70 4.24 -2.76
C TYR A 32 4.48 4.57 -1.91
N GLU A 33 4.68 5.38 -0.88
CA GLU A 33 3.60 5.96 -0.10
C GLU A 33 3.37 7.39 -0.59
N ALA A 34 2.14 7.70 -0.96
CA ALA A 34 1.77 9.05 -1.27
C ALA A 34 0.71 9.53 -0.27
N PRO A 35 0.98 10.63 0.45
CA PRO A 35 0.06 11.18 1.44
C PRO A 35 -1.30 11.51 0.83
N LYS A 36 -2.36 11.41 1.64
CA LYS A 36 -3.74 11.65 1.17
C LYS A 36 -3.94 13.09 0.68
N GLU A 37 -3.12 14.02 1.15
CA GLU A 37 -3.08 15.43 0.75
C GLU A 37 -2.64 15.60 -0.71
N ASN A 38 -1.98 14.58 -1.29
CA ASN A 38 -1.51 14.61 -2.67
C ASN A 38 -2.47 13.87 -3.63
N TRP A 39 -3.61 13.36 -3.15
CA TRP A 39 -4.50 12.45 -3.86
C TRP A 39 -5.91 13.03 -3.88
N ALA A 40 -6.61 12.92 -5.01
CA ALA A 40 -7.96 13.46 -5.15
C ALA A 40 -8.88 12.57 -5.98
N THR A 41 -10.19 12.66 -5.73
CA THR A 41 -11.21 12.04 -6.58
C THR A 41 -12.43 12.94 -6.66
N GLY A 42 -12.89 13.24 -7.88
CA GLY A 42 -14.01 14.16 -8.09
C GLY A 42 -13.71 15.59 -7.67
N GLY A 43 -12.44 16.01 -7.72
CA GLY A 43 -12.01 17.35 -7.30
C GLY A 43 -11.82 17.54 -5.80
N GLN A 44 -11.99 16.50 -4.97
CA GLN A 44 -11.81 16.57 -3.52
C GLN A 44 -10.57 15.82 -3.06
N LEU A 45 -9.74 16.45 -2.22
CA LEU A 45 -8.57 15.81 -1.61
C LEU A 45 -8.98 14.63 -0.73
N HIS A 46 -8.17 13.58 -0.74
CA HIS A 46 -8.44 12.38 0.06
C HIS A 46 -8.22 12.61 1.55
N SER A 47 -7.39 13.59 1.93
CA SER A 47 -7.29 14.03 3.32
C SER A 47 -8.65 14.53 3.81
N GLU A 48 -9.29 15.43 3.07
CA GLU A 48 -10.63 15.95 3.41
C GLU A 48 -11.73 14.89 3.32
N ARG A 49 -11.73 14.09 2.24
CA ARG A 49 -12.78 13.12 1.95
C ARG A 49 -12.79 11.94 2.92
N PHE A 50 -11.63 11.56 3.46
CA PHE A 50 -11.46 10.33 4.25
C PHE A 50 -10.84 10.55 5.64
N ASP A 51 -10.61 11.80 6.09
CA ASP A 51 -10.23 12.07 7.49
C ASP A 51 -11.44 12.15 8.42
N ALA A 52 -12.65 12.30 7.89
CA ALA A 52 -13.87 12.48 8.68
C ALA A 52 -14.74 11.22 8.81
N PHE A 53 -14.24 10.00 8.58
CA PHE A 53 -15.07 8.79 8.64
C PHE A 53 -14.81 7.92 9.90
N PRO A 54 -15.52 8.17 11.01
CA PRO A 54 -15.58 7.27 12.17
C PRO A 54 -16.68 6.20 12.09
N GLY A 55 -17.47 6.14 11.01
CA GLY A 55 -18.63 5.22 10.87
C GLY A 55 -18.38 4.03 9.94
N PRO A 56 -19.17 2.94 10.04
CA PRO A 56 -19.04 1.80 9.13
C PRO A 56 -19.50 2.21 7.73
N ARG A 57 -18.80 1.72 6.70
CA ARG A 57 -19.21 1.91 5.30
C ARG A 57 -20.49 1.10 4.99
N PRO A 58 -21.37 1.61 4.12
CA PRO A 58 -22.54 0.88 3.64
C PRO A 58 -22.17 -0.38 2.86
#